data_AF-A0A0K8T746-F1
#
_entry.id   AF-A0A0K8T746-F1
#
_cell.length_a   1.000
_cell.length_b   1.000
_cell.length_c   1.000
_cell.angle_alpha   90.00
_cell.angle_beta   90.00
_cell.angle_gamma   90.00
#
_symmetry.space_group_name_H-M   'P 1'
#
loop_
_entity.id
_entity.type
_entity.pdbx_description
1 polymer ?
#
loop_
_entity_poly.entity_id
_entity_poly.type
_entity_poly.pdbx_seq_one_letter_code
_entity_poly.pdbx_strand_id
1 'polypeptide(L)'
;AEPDTFFAFTNLMGEIRDFFIKSLDEADTGINKLMNTLSNELRAADYDVYSCLQQQELRPQYYSFRWLTLLLSQEFPLPDLLRIWDSLFADSRRFSFLIYICTAMIMHLRDRILENDFPS
;
A
#
# COMPACT_ATOMS: atom_id res chain seq x y z
N ALA A 1 -20.60 -11.49 18.44
CA ALA A 1 -20.39 -10.52 17.36
C ALA A 1 -19.44 -9.41 17.80
N GLU A 2 -19.82 -8.53 18.74
CA GLU A 2 -18.90 -7.46 19.21
C GLU A 2 -17.58 -7.98 19.82
N PRO A 3 -17.58 -9.03 20.68
CA PRO A 3 -16.34 -9.59 21.21
C PRO A 3 -15.44 -10.20 20.13
N ASP A 4 -16.03 -10.86 19.14
CA ASP A 4 -15.31 -11.48 18.02
C ASP A 4 -14.66 -10.41 17.13
N THR A 5 -15.41 -9.34 16.80
CA THR A 5 -14.91 -8.19 16.06
C THR A 5 -13.79 -7.48 16.81
N PHE A 6 -13.94 -7.28 18.13
CA PHE A 6 -12.91 -6.68 18.97
C PHE A 6 -11.61 -7.49 18.93
N PHE A 7 -11.71 -8.81 19.07
CA PHE A 7 -10.54 -9.68 19.07
C PHE A 7 -9.85 -9.73 17.69
N ALA A 8 -10.63 -9.88 16.62
CA ALA A 8 -10.11 -9.85 15.25
C ALA A 8 -9.40 -8.53 14.94
N PHE A 9 -10.03 -7.40 15.30
CA PHE A 9 -9.44 -6.08 15.11
C PHE A 9 -8.17 -5.89 15.95
N THR A 10 -8.16 -6.35 17.20
CA THR A 10 -6.98 -6.26 18.07
C THR A 10 -5.79 -7.02 17.50
N ASN A 11 -6.02 -8.23 16.96
CA ASN A 11 -4.96 -9.00 16.32
C ASN A 11 -4.41 -8.27 15.09
N LEU A 12 -5.30 -7.79 14.22
CA LEU A 12 -4.91 -7.03 13.04
C LEU A 12 -4.10 -5.79 13.42
N MET A 13 -4.61 -4.97 14.34
CA MET A 13 -3.93 -3.77 14.83
C MET A 13 -2.60 -4.08 15.51
N GLY A 14 -2.47 -5.25 16.15
CA GLY A 14 -1.20 -5.72 16.70
C GLY A 14 -0.16 -5.97 15.61
N GLU A 15 -0.55 -6.53 14.47
CA GLU A 15 0.33 -6.79 13.32
C GLU A 15 0.75 -5.50 12.59
N ILE A 16 -0.17 -4.54 12.42
CA ILE A 16 0.10 -3.28 11.69
C ILE A 16 0.53 -2.11 12.59
N ARG A 17 0.70 -2.36 13.89
CA ARG A 17 0.98 -1.33 14.91
C ARG A 17 2.14 -0.43 14.52
N ASP A 18 3.19 -1.04 13.99
CA ASP A 18 4.45 -0.35 13.69
C ASP A 18 4.29 0.70 12.56
N PHE A 19 3.19 0.66 11.80
CA PHE A 19 2.88 1.67 10.78
C PHE A 19 2.39 3.00 11.38
N PHE A 20 1.93 2.97 12.63
CA PHE A 20 1.30 4.11 13.30
C PHE A 20 2.17 4.74 14.39
N ILE A 21 3.27 4.07 14.77
CA ILE A 21 4.17 4.56 15.81
C ILE A 21 5.33 5.30 15.15
N LYS A 22 5.35 6.63 15.28
CA LYS A 22 6.38 7.50 14.70
C LYS A 22 7.82 7.07 15.04
N SER A 23 8.06 6.55 16.24
CA SER A 23 9.39 6.07 16.63
C SER A 23 9.82 4.78 15.92
N LEU A 24 8.92 4.11 15.22
CA LEU A 24 9.14 2.89 14.46
C LEU A 24 9.10 3.13 12.94
N ASP A 25 8.93 4.36 12.46
CA ASP A 25 8.87 4.67 11.03
C ASP A 25 10.08 4.12 10.26
N GLU A 26 11.27 4.19 10.88
CA GLU A 26 12.55 3.70 10.33
C GLU A 26 12.87 2.23 10.67
N ALA A 27 12.00 1.54 11.42
CA ALA A 27 12.19 0.12 11.72
C ALA A 27 11.95 -0.75 10.47
N ASP A 28 12.45 -1.99 10.47
CA ASP A 28 12.23 -2.94 9.37
C ASP A 28 10.74 -3.28 9.15
N THR A 29 9.91 -3.09 10.16
CA THR A 29 8.45 -3.26 10.12
C THR A 29 7.71 -1.93 9.98
N GLY A 30 8.44 -0.81 9.89
CA GLY A 30 7.89 0.54 9.83
C GLY A 30 7.28 0.90 8.48
N ILE A 31 6.50 1.97 8.49
CA ILE A 31 5.81 2.46 7.28
C ILE A 31 6.78 2.93 6.19
N ASN A 32 7.92 3.54 6.54
CA ASN A 32 8.91 3.98 5.55
C ASN A 32 9.55 2.78 4.84
N LYS A 33 9.79 1.67 5.55
CA LYS A 33 10.31 0.45 4.94
C LYS A 33 9.33 -0.14 3.91
N LEU A 34 8.04 -0.17 4.22
CA LEU A 34 7.02 -0.63 3.27
C LEU A 34 6.90 0.27 2.05
N MET A 35 6.88 1.60 2.22
CA MET A 35 6.85 2.55 1.10
C MET A 35 8.10 2.44 0.21
N ASN A 36 9.27 2.23 0.82
CA ASN A 36 10.52 1.97 0.08
C ASN A 36 10.46 0.64 -0.66
N THR A 37 9.85 -0.39 -0.06
CA THR A 37 9.64 -1.69 -0.70
C THR A 37 8.72 -1.54 -1.91
N LEU A 38 7.60 -0.82 -1.79
CA LEU A 38 6.73 -0.48 -2.92
C LEU A 38 7.48 0.24 -4.05
N SER A 39 8.29 1.23 -3.70
CA SER A 39 9.11 1.97 -4.67
C SER A 39 10.09 1.04 -5.42
N ASN A 40 10.72 0.10 -4.72
CA ASN A 40 11.63 -0.87 -5.32
C ASN A 40 10.90 -1.91 -6.19
N GLU A 41 9.75 -2.42 -5.73
CA GLU A 41 8.92 -3.33 -6.52
C GLU A 41 8.40 -2.65 -7.79
N LEU A 42 7.97 -1.39 -7.71
CA LEU A 42 7.60 -0.61 -8.88
C LEU A 42 8.78 -0.43 -9.84
N ARG A 43 9.96 -0.08 -9.33
CA ARG A 43 11.17 0.04 -10.16
C ARG A 43 11.49 -1.26 -10.90
N ALA A 44 11.31 -2.41 -10.23
CA ALA A 44 11.55 -3.72 -10.82
C ALA A 44 10.47 -4.12 -11.84
N ALA A 45 9.22 -3.75 -11.60
CA ALA A 45 8.08 -4.10 -12.44
C ALA A 45 7.96 -3.21 -13.70
N ASP A 46 8.15 -1.90 -13.55
CA ASP A 46 8.09 -0.92 -14.64
C ASP A 46 9.00 0.28 -14.34
N TYR A 47 10.19 0.27 -14.94
CA TYR A 47 11.19 1.32 -14.75
C TYR A 47 10.74 2.67 -15.34
N ASP A 48 9.97 2.68 -16.43
CA ASP A 48 9.55 3.91 -17.09
C ASP A 48 8.57 4.68 -16.21
N VAL A 49 7.59 3.98 -15.64
CA VAL A 49 6.64 4.56 -14.67
C VAL A 49 7.37 5.04 -13.42
N TYR A 50 8.27 4.22 -12.87
CA TYR A 50 9.09 4.60 -11.73
C TYR A 50 9.88 5.89 -12.01
N SER A 51 10.57 5.95 -13.16
CA SER A 51 11.39 7.09 -13.57
C SER A 51 10.54 8.36 -13.76
N CYS A 52 9.38 8.25 -14.40
CA CYS A 52 8.43 9.35 -14.58
C CYS A 52 7.98 9.93 -13.23
N LEU A 53 7.56 9.08 -12.29
CA LEU A 53 7.16 9.53 -10.95
C LEU A 53 8.33 10.20 -10.19
N GLN A 54 9.56 9.71 -10.34
CA GLN A 54 10.74 10.36 -9.76
C GLN A 54 11.03 11.72 -10.39
N GLN A 55 10.90 11.85 -11.72
CA GLN A 55 11.11 13.11 -12.43
C GLN A 55 10.07 14.18 -12.05
N GLN A 56 8.84 13.75 -11.75
CA GLN A 56 7.77 14.60 -11.23
C GLN A 56 7.91 14.90 -9.72
N GLU A 57 8.98 14.43 -9.07
CA GLU A 57 9.19 14.51 -7.62
C GLU A 57 8.05 13.91 -6.77
N LEU A 58 7.26 13.01 -7.35
CA LEU A 58 6.17 12.30 -6.68
C LEU A 58 6.74 11.21 -5.78
N ARG A 59 6.98 11.58 -4.53
CA ARG A 59 7.49 10.64 -3.53
C ARG A 59 6.40 9.62 -3.12
N PRO A 60 6.76 8.34 -2.90
CA PRO A 60 5.82 7.30 -2.47
C PRO A 60 4.96 7.66 -1.27
N GLN A 61 5.47 8.49 -0.36
CA GLN A 61 4.71 8.92 0.83
C GLN A 61 3.41 9.65 0.49
N TYR A 62 3.35 10.35 -0.65
CA TYR A 62 2.19 11.17 -1.00
C TYR A 62 1.00 10.35 -1.50
N TYR A 63 1.24 9.22 -2.17
CA TYR A 63 0.17 8.37 -2.70
C TYR A 63 -0.03 7.08 -1.90
N SER A 64 1.05 6.45 -1.41
CA SER A 64 0.98 5.11 -0.83
C SER A 64 0.80 5.05 0.68
N PHE A 65 1.11 6.12 1.41
CA PHE A 65 1.02 6.12 2.88
C PHE A 65 -0.39 5.72 3.35
N ARG A 66 -1.41 6.35 2.77
CA ARG A 66 -2.82 6.09 3.10
C ARG A 66 -3.26 4.70 2.64
N TRP A 67 -2.80 4.25 1.47
CA TRP A 67 -3.09 2.91 0.96
C TRP A 67 -2.60 1.82 1.91
N LEU A 68 -1.37 1.96 2.39
CA LEU A 68 -0.72 0.99 3.26
C LEU A 68 -1.30 1.03 4.69
N THR A 69 -1.42 2.22 5.28
CA THR A 69 -1.92 2.37 6.66
C THR A 69 -3.40 1.99 6.79
N LEU A 70 -4.21 2.20 5.76
CA LEU A 70 -5.64 1.89 5.78
C LEU A 70 -6.01 0.59 5.06
N LEU A 71 -5.00 -0.21 4.66
CA LEU A 71 -5.20 -1.47 3.93
C LEU A 71 -6.18 -1.32 2.75
N LEU A 72 -6.03 -0.23 1.99
CA LEU A 72 -6.86 0.13 0.83
C LEU A 72 -8.35 0.40 1.10
N SER A 73 -8.77 0.51 2.37
CA SER A 73 -10.18 0.67 2.73
C SER A 73 -10.88 1.93 2.21
N GLN A 74 -10.12 2.90 1.74
CA GLN A 74 -10.63 4.13 1.13
C GLN A 74 -10.47 4.17 -0.41
N GLU A 75 -9.88 3.15 -1.02
CA GLU A 75 -9.69 3.08 -2.48
C GLU A 75 -10.81 2.32 -3.18
N PHE A 76 -11.47 1.42 -2.46
CA PHE A 76 -12.45 0.50 -3.01
C PHE A 76 -13.77 0.55 -2.25
N PRO A 77 -14.91 0.41 -2.93
CA PRO A 77 -16.18 0.14 -2.28
C PRO A 77 -16.11 -1.11 -1.40
N LEU A 78 -16.88 -1.14 -0.32
CA LEU A 78 -16.84 -2.23 0.67
C LEU A 78 -16.92 -3.65 0.05
N PRO A 79 -17.80 -3.95 -0.93
CA PRO A 79 -17.86 -5.29 -1.51
C PRO A 79 -16.55 -5.76 -2.15
N ASP A 80 -15.84 -4.86 -2.85
CA ASP A 80 -14.58 -5.17 -3.50
C ASP A 80 -13.44 -5.21 -2.49
N LEU A 81 -13.45 -4.30 -1.52
CA LEU A 81 -12.52 -4.29 -0.41
C LEU A 81 -12.54 -5.62 0.36
N LEU A 82 -13.73 -6.16 0.64
CA LEU A 82 -13.87 -7.43 1.34
C LEU A 82 -13.20 -8.58 0.56
N ARG A 83 -13.31 -8.62 -0.77
CA ARG A 83 -12.64 -9.64 -1.58
C ARG A 83 -11.11 -9.50 -1.57
N ILE A 84 -10.62 -8.27 -1.56
CA ILE A 84 -9.19 -7.97 -1.39
C ILE A 84 -8.74 -8.45 -0.01
N TRP A 85 -9.50 -8.13 1.03
CA TRP A 85 -9.20 -8.51 2.41
C TRP A 85 -9.26 -10.03 2.65
N ASP A 86 -10.18 -10.75 2.02
CA ASP A 86 -10.22 -12.22 2.06
C ASP A 86 -8.90 -12.81 1.55
N SER A 87 -8.40 -12.31 0.42
CA SER A 87 -7.13 -12.76 -0.16
C SER A 87 -5.94 -12.33 0.67
N LEU A 88 -5.94 -11.06 1.11
CA LEU A 88 -4.88 -10.47 1.93
C LEU A 88 -4.74 -11.19 3.26
N PHE A 89 -5.85 -11.48 3.96
CA PHE A 89 -5.82 -12.15 5.23
C PHE A 89 -5.64 -13.67 5.10
N ALA A 90 -5.88 -14.27 3.93
CA ALA A 90 -5.51 -15.67 3.69
C ALA A 90 -4.02 -15.87 3.42
N ASP A 91 -3.30 -14.88 2.87
CA ASP A 91 -1.87 -14.99 2.56
C ASP A 91 -1.02 -15.02 3.83
N SER A 92 0.04 -15.84 3.84
CA SER A 92 1.03 -15.89 4.93
C SER A 92 1.99 -14.69 4.96
N ARG A 93 2.13 -14.00 3.82
CA ARG A 93 3.00 -12.84 3.56
C ARG A 93 2.15 -11.61 3.21
N ARG A 94 1.09 -11.39 3.99
CA ARG A 94 0.06 -10.35 3.81
C ARG A 94 0.60 -9.01 3.34
N PHE A 95 1.59 -8.44 4.04
CA PHE A 95 2.10 -7.12 3.71
C PHE A 95 2.90 -7.10 2.42
N SER A 96 3.63 -8.16 2.08
CA SER A 96 4.24 -8.29 0.75
C SER A 96 3.17 -8.38 -0.34
N PHE A 97 2.08 -9.10 -0.08
CA PHE A 97 0.93 -9.18 -1.00
C PHE A 97 0.26 -7.82 -1.20
N LEU A 98 0.09 -7.03 -0.13
CA LEU A 98 -0.39 -5.65 -0.20
C LEU A 98 0.49 -4.78 -1.10
N ILE A 99 1.82 -4.91 -1.00
CA ILE A 99 2.75 -4.20 -1.88
C ILE A 99 2.50 -4.57 -3.35
N TYR A 100 2.31 -5.85 -3.67
CA TYR A 100 2.00 -6.26 -5.05
C TYR A 100 0.67 -5.68 -5.55
N ILE A 101 -0.36 -5.61 -4.71
CA ILE A 101 -1.63 -4.97 -5.07
C ILE A 101 -1.40 -3.48 -5.36
N CYS A 102 -0.68 -2.77 -4.49
CA CYS A 102 -0.36 -1.35 -4.71
C CYS A 102 0.47 -1.13 -5.98
N THR A 103 1.47 -1.96 -6.26
CA THR A 103 2.24 -1.91 -7.51
C THR A 103 1.33 -2.12 -8.72
N ALA A 104 0.44 -3.11 -8.67
CA ALA A 104 -0.51 -3.38 -9.75
C ALA A 104 -1.48 -2.21 -9.99
N MET A 105 -1.94 -1.53 -8.92
CA MET A 105 -2.75 -0.32 -9.05
C MET A 105 -2.01 0.80 -9.80
N ILE A 106 -0.73 0.99 -9.52
CA ILE A 106 0.10 1.99 -10.21
C ILE A 106 0.29 1.60 -11.68
N MET A 107 0.60 0.33 -11.95
CA MET A 107 0.76 -0.19 -13.31
C MET A 107 -0.54 -0.09 -14.13
N HIS A 108 -1.70 -0.22 -13.49
CA HIS A 108 -2.98 -0.02 -14.17
C HIS A 108 -3.18 1.42 -14.67
N LEU A 109 -2.52 2.39 -14.03
CA LEU A 109 -2.54 3.80 -14.42
C LEU A 109 -1.34 4.20 -15.29
N ARG A 110 -0.49 3.24 -15.68
CA ARG A 110 0.77 3.44 -16.42
C ARG A 110 0.63 4.45 -17.55
N ASP A 111 -0.29 4.20 -18.49
CA ASP A 111 -0.38 5.01 -19.70
C ASP A 111 -0.74 6.47 -19.37
N ARG A 112 -1.64 6.68 -18.41
CA ARG A 112 -1.99 8.02 -17.90
C ARG A 112 -0.83 8.72 -17.20
N ILE A 113 -0.03 7.98 -16.43
CA ILE A 113 1.15 8.51 -15.74
C ILE A 113 2.19 8.98 -16.77
N LEU A 114 2.46 8.15 -17.79
CA LEU A 114 3.46 8.44 -18.83
C LEU A 114 3.01 9.55 -19.79
N GLU A 115 1.71 9.70 -20.02
CA GLU A 115 1.14 10.81 -20.79
C GLU A 115 1.26 12.17 -20.08
N ASN A 116 1.70 12.21 -18.80
CA ASN A 116 1.78 13.41 -17.97
C ASN A 116 0.44 14.17 -17.85
N ASP A 117 -0.70 13.50 -17.98
CA ASP A 117 -2.03 14.11 -17.82
C ASP A 117 -2.40 14.27 -16.33
N PHE A 118 -1.49 14.88 -15.57
CA PHE A 118 -1.80 15.38 -14.24
C PHE A 118 -2.34 16.80 -14.41
N PRO A 119 -3.59 17.08 -13.98
CA PRO A 119 -4.08 18.45 -14.01
C PRO A 119 -3.18 19.31 -13.12
N SER A 120 -2.55 20.30 -13.76
CA SER A 120 -1.78 21.37 -13.12
C SER A 120 -2.66 22.24 -12.21
#